data_AF-A0A090SFM8-F1
#
_entry.id   AF-A0A090SFM8-F1
#
_cell.length_a   1.000
_cell.length_b   1.000
_cell.length_c   1.000
_cell.angle_alpha   90.00
_cell.angle_beta   90.00
_cell.angle_gamma   90.00
#
_symmetry.space_group_name_H-M   'P 1'
#
loop_
_entity.id
_entity.type
_entity.pdbx_description
1 polymer ?
#
loop_
_entity_poly.entity_id
_entity_poly.type
_entity_poly.pdbx_seq_one_letter_code
_entity_poly.pdbx_strand_id
1 'polypeptide(L)' 'MSLDTLFKPTSIAVIGASSKPSRAGSVVIKNLLMGGYQAQYYPYIQNTNR' A
#
# COMPACT_ATOMS: atom_id res chain seq x y z
N MET A 1 22.00 9.98 7.33
CA MET A 1 20.61 9.48 7.39
C MET A 1 20.01 9.70 6.03
N SER A 2 19.76 8.64 5.29
CA SER A 2 19.41 8.73 3.87
C SER A 2 17.94 8.41 3.66
N LEU A 3 17.20 9.26 2.94
CA LEU A 3 15.77 9.08 2.63
C LEU A 3 15.52 8.06 1.50
N ASP A 4 16.53 7.29 1.11
CA ASP A 4 16.44 6.31 0.03
C ASP A 4 15.29 5.31 0.25
N THR A 5 14.96 4.99 1.51
CA THR A 5 13.86 4.07 1.85
C THR A 5 12.46 4.66 1.60
N LEU A 6 12.31 5.99 1.59
CA LEU A 6 11.06 6.66 1.27
C LEU A 6 10.84 6.76 -0.25
N PHE A 7 11.91 6.97 -1.02
CA PHE A 7 11.83 7.14 -2.47
C PHE A 7 12.03 5.84 -3.26
N LYS A 8 12.71 4.84 -2.67
CA LYS A 8 12.97 3.51 -3.25
C LYS A 8 12.80 2.40 -2.21
N PRO A 9 11.58 2.20 -1.67
CA PRO A 9 11.33 1.09 -0.75
C PRO A 9 11.47 -0.26 -1.46
N THR A 10 12.00 -1.25 -0.74
CA THR A 10 12.07 -2.64 -1.20
C THR A 10 10.81 -3.44 -0.85
N SER A 11 10.00 -2.96 0.10
CA SER A 11 8.73 -3.55 0.52
C SER A 11 7.82 -2.47 1.11
N ILE A 12 6.52 -2.53 0.81
CA ILE A 12 5.50 -1.62 1.35
C ILE A 12 4.37 -2.44 1.96
N ALA A 13 4.05 -2.16 3.24
CA ALA A 13 2.86 -2.68 3.91
C ALA A 13 1.79 -1.59 3.96
N VAL A 14 0.60 -1.88 3.42
CA VAL A 14 -0.54 -0.96 3.47
C VAL A 14 -1.52 -1.45 4.54
N ILE A 15 -1.62 -0.72 5.64
CA ILE A 15 -2.55 -0.99 6.73
C ILE A 15 -3.87 -0.27 6.44
N GLY A 16 -5.00 -0.98 6.55
CA GLY A 16 -6.31 -0.41 6.23
C GLY A 16 -6.63 -0.47 4.74
N ALA A 17 -5.93 -1.31 3.99
CA ALA A 17 -6.39 -1.76 2.69
C ALA A 17 -7.79 -2.36 2.83
N SER A 18 -8.70 -1.98 1.96
CA SER A 18 -10.04 -2.57 1.90
C SER A 18 -10.26 -3.16 0.52
N SER A 19 -11.11 -4.18 0.40
CA SER A 19 -11.54 -4.68 -0.90
C SER A 19 -12.51 -3.72 -1.61
N LYS A 20 -13.03 -2.70 -0.90
CA LYS A 20 -13.91 -1.68 -1.46
C LYS A 20 -13.09 -0.64 -2.25
N PRO A 21 -13.32 -0.48 -3.57
CA PRO A 21 -12.46 0.32 -4.45
C PRO A 21 -12.42 1.82 -4.11
N SER A 22 -13.40 2.33 -3.36
CA SER A 22 -13.50 3.73 -2.94
C SER A 22 -12.81 4.06 -1.61
N ARG A 23 -12.13 3.10 -0.97
CA ARG A 23 -11.39 3.33 0.29
C ARG A 23 -9.95 3.76 0.03
N ALA A 24 -9.43 4.62 0.90
CA ALA A 24 -8.09 5.19 0.79
C ALA A 24 -7.00 4.12 0.60
N GLY A 25 -7.02 3.03 1.38
CA GLY A 25 -6.02 1.95 1.25
C GLY A 25 -6.04 1.24 -0.11
N SER A 26 -7.21 1.12 -0.75
CA SER A 26 -7.36 0.52 -2.08
C SER A 26 -6.83 1.44 -3.18
N VAL A 27 -7.08 2.74 -3.04
CA VAL A 27 -6.56 3.76 -3.97
C VAL A 27 -5.03 3.84 -3.88
N VAL A 28 -4.46 3.78 -2.68
CA VAL A 28 -3.00 3.77 -2.48
C VAL A 28 -2.36 2.55 -3.13
N ILE A 29 -2.90 1.34 -2.89
CA ILE A 29 -2.39 0.12 -3.55
C ILE A 29 -2.50 0.23 -5.07
N LYS A 30 -3.64 0.71 -5.58
CA LYS A 30 -3.83 0.91 -7.03
C LYS A 30 -2.80 1.86 -7.62
N ASN A 31 -2.51 2.96 -6.93
CA ASN A 31 -1.52 3.95 -7.38
C ASN A 31 -0.10 3.37 -7.34
N LEU A 32 0.24 2.55 -6.35
CA LEU A 32 1.53 1.84 -6.30
C LEU A 32 1.67 0.88 -7.49
N LEU A 33 0.64 0.08 -7.77
CA LEU A 33 0.62 -0.85 -8.91
C LEU A 33 0.72 -0.10 -10.25
N MET A 34 -0.05 0.98 -10.41
CA MET A 34 -0.02 1.81 -11.63
C MET A 34 1.32 2.55 -11.78
N GLY A 35 1.96 2.93 -10.68
CA GLY A 35 3.26 3.58 -10.65
C GLY A 35 4.44 2.65 -10.94
N GLY A 36 4.19 1.39 -11.30
CA GLY A 36 5.23 0.42 -11.63
C GLY A 36 5.96 -0.14 -10.40
N TYR A 37 5.36 -0.04 -9.21
CA TYR A 37 5.91 -0.65 -8.01
C TYR A 37 5.78 -2.17 -8.09
N GLN A 38 6.88 -2.84 -8.48
CA GLN A 38 6.96 -4.30 -8.64
C GLN A 38 7.42 -5.03 -7.37
N ALA A 39 7.83 -4.30 -6.33
CA ALA A 39 8.30 -4.89 -5.10
C ALA A 39 7.15 -5.54 -4.31
N GLN A 40 7.49 -6.58 -3.54
CA GLN A 40 6.54 -7.33 -2.72
C GLN A 40 5.74 -6.37 -1.84
N TYR A 41 4.42 -6.34 -2.01
CA TYR A 41 3.52 -5.57 -1.16
C TYR A 41 2.62 -6.51 -0.37
N TYR A 42 2.40 -6.17 0.89
CA TYR A 42 1.55 -6.94 1.79
C TYR A 42 0.35 -6.09 2.17
N PRO A 43 -0.84 -6.30 1.56
CA PRO A 43 -2.04 -5.62 1.98
C PRO A 43 -2.50 -6.20 3.32
N TYR A 44 -2.44 -5.40 4.39
CA TYR A 44 -3.04 -5.77 5.67
C TYR A 44 -4.46 -5.22 5.72
N ILE A 45 -5.42 -6.11 5.46
CA ILE A 45 -6.85 -5.83 5.52
C ILE A 45 -7.32 -5.84 6.98
N GLN A 46 -7.52 -4.66 7.57
CA GLN A 46 -8.17 -4.58 8.89
C GLN A 46 -9.70 -4.62 8.69
N ASN A 47 -10.32 -5.74 9.05
CA ASN A 47 -11.78 -5.83 9.13
C ASN A 47 -12.22 -5.28 10.49
N THR A 48 -12.45 -3.97 10.54
CA THR A 48 -13.04 -3.33 11.72
C THR A 48 -14.56 -3.43 11.60
N ASN A 49 -15.14 -4.51 12.15
CA ASN A 49 -16.54 -4.54 12.61
C ASN A 49 -16.59 -3.85 13.98
N ARG A 50 -16.62 -2.52 14.00
CA ARG A 50 -17.00 -1.72 15.18
C ARG A 50 -18.32 -1.04 14.85
#